data_AF-A0A504YG82-F1
#
_entry.id   AF-A0A504YG82-F1
#
_cell.length_a   1.000
_cell.length_b   1.000
_cell.length_c   1.000
_cell.angle_alpha   90.00
_cell.angle_beta   90.00
_cell.angle_gamma   90.00
#
_symmetry.space_group_name_H-M   'P 1'
#
loop_
_entity.id
_entity.type
_entity.pdbx_description
1 polymer ?
#
loop_
_entity_poly.entity_id
_entity_poly.type
_entity_poly.pdbx_seq_one_letter_code
_entity_poly.pdbx_strand_id
1 'polypeptide(L)' 'MRKRREEMASAIWTLLEERPRVLTFVYARVLEELRSRSERLITRETFEDGLNMLKNANKIDWAGNTIRKR' A
#
# COMPACT_ATOMS: atom_id res chain seq x y z
N MET A 1 -2.69 -15.75 -8.51
CA MET A 1 -3.15 -14.81 -7.46
C MET A 1 -2.03 -14.28 -6.57
N ARG A 2 -1.11 -15.12 -6.07
CA ARG A 2 0.02 -14.68 -5.21
C ARG A 2 0.89 -13.57 -5.84
N LYS A 3 1.26 -13.75 -7.10
CA LYS A 3 2.07 -12.77 -7.86
C LYS A 3 1.46 -11.36 -7.91
N ARG A 4 0.14 -11.24 -8.07
CA ARG A 4 -0.56 -9.93 -8.10
C ARG A 4 -0.54 -9.22 -6.74
N ARG A 5 -0.64 -9.99 -5.65
CA ARG A 5 -0.58 -9.44 -4.28
C ARG A 5 0.84 -8.95 -3.96
N GLU A 6 1.85 -9.70 -4.38
CA GLU A 6 3.26 -9.31 -4.28
C GLU A 6 3.57 -8.05 -5.08
N GLU A 7 3.09 -7.96 -6.33
CA GLU A 7 3.23 -6.76 -7.17
C GLU A 7 2.56 -5.54 -6.52
N MET A 8 1.35 -5.69 -5.98
CA MET A 8 0.65 -4.60 -5.28
C MET A 8 1.38 -4.18 -4.00
N ALA A 9 1.80 -5.15 -3.17
CA ALA A 9 2.58 -4.86 -1.96
C ALA A 9 3.87 -4.10 -2.28
N SER A 10 4.55 -4.47 -3.37
CA SER A 10 5.74 -3.78 -3.85
C SER A 10 5.42 -2.33 -4.25
N ALA A 11 4.38 -2.12 -5.06
CA ALA A 11 3.95 -0.79 -5.49
C ALA A 11 3.59 0.13 -4.31
N ILE A 12 2.85 -0.40 -3.33
CA ILE A 12 2.53 0.31 -2.09
C ILE A 12 3.83 0.69 -1.38
N TRP A 13 4.73 -0.26 -1.14
CA TRP A 13 5.96 0.00 -0.41
C TRP A 13 6.82 1.06 -1.09
N THR A 14 7.01 0.95 -2.42
CA THR A 14 7.74 1.96 -3.21
C THR A 14 7.14 3.35 -3.02
N LEU A 15 5.82 3.49 -3.08
CA LEU A 15 5.15 4.77 -2.88
C LEU A 15 5.38 5.35 -1.49
N LEU A 16 5.37 4.51 -0.43
CA LEU A 16 5.63 4.97 0.94
C LEU A 16 7.10 5.37 1.15
N GLU A 17 8.02 4.77 0.40
CA GLU A 17 9.45 5.06 0.45
C GLU A 17 9.85 6.33 -0.28
N GLU A 18 9.03 6.83 -1.23
CA GLU A 18 9.22 8.16 -1.83
C GLU A 18 9.19 9.29 -0.79
N ARG A 19 8.56 9.05 0.37
CA ARG A 19 8.52 9.99 1.49
C ARG A 19 9.23 9.41 2.70
N PRO A 20 10.58 9.35 2.71
CA PRO A 20 11.34 8.65 3.75
C PRO A 20 11.14 9.26 5.15
N ARG A 21 10.89 10.57 5.25
CA ARG A 21 10.65 11.28 6.52
C ARG A 21 9.21 11.15 7.04
N VAL A 22 8.29 10.63 6.23
CA VAL A 22 6.88 10.49 6.60
C VAL A 22 6.66 9.06 7.06
N LEU A 23 6.28 8.89 8.33
CA LEU A 23 6.00 7.56 8.89
C LEU A 23 4.53 7.17 8.83
N THR A 24 3.62 8.12 8.59
CA THR A 24 2.18 7.89 8.68
C THR A 24 1.48 8.48 7.47
N PHE A 25 0.62 7.66 6.85
CA PHE A 25 -0.07 7.95 5.60
C PHE A 25 -1.56 7.69 5.76
N VAL A 26 -2.36 8.46 5.04
CA VAL A 26 -3.82 8.29 5.00
C VAL A 26 -4.14 7.26 3.93
N TYR A 27 -4.88 6.20 4.29
CA TYR A 27 -5.27 5.09 3.42
C TYR A 27 -5.86 5.57 2.10
N ALA A 28 -6.84 6.47 2.15
CA ALA A 28 -7.54 6.95 0.96
C ALA A 28 -6.58 7.63 -0.03
N ARG A 29 -5.65 8.45 0.48
CA ARG A 29 -4.66 9.15 -0.35
C ARG A 29 -3.67 8.19 -1.00
N VAL A 30 -3.23 7.16 -0.28
CA VAL A 30 -2.33 6.13 -0.84
C VAL A 30 -3.02 5.35 -1.96
N LEU A 31 -4.29 4.98 -1.77
CA LEU A 31 -5.08 4.29 -2.78
C LEU A 31 -5.31 5.16 -4.03
N GLU A 32 -5.67 6.42 -3.85
CA GLU A 32 -5.85 7.37 -4.95
C GLU A 32 -4.56 7.60 -5.74
N GLU A 33 -3.44 7.74 -5.05
CA GLU A 33 -2.13 7.93 -5.67
C GLU A 33 -1.67 6.69 -6.45
N LEU A 34 -1.94 5.48 -5.95
CA LEU A 34 -1.65 4.27 -6.71
C LEU A 34 -2.53 4.15 -7.96
N ARG A 35 -3.80 4.55 -7.86
CA ARG A 35 -4.74 4.56 -9.00
C ARG A 35 -4.33 5.56 -10.06
N SER A 36 -3.86 6.74 -9.68
CA SER A 36 -3.41 7.77 -10.64
C SER A 36 -2.15 7.35 -11.40
N ARG A 37 -1.32 6.49 -10.80
CA ARG A 37 -0.08 5.98 -11.38
C ARG A 37 -0.22 4.66 -12.13
N SER A 38 -1.39 4.01 -12.06
CA SER A 38 -1.61 2.71 -12.69
C SER A 38 -2.57 2.81 -13.86
N GLU A 39 -2.16 2.29 -15.01
CA GLU A 39 -3.05 2.08 -16.16
C GLU A 39 -4.07 0.96 -15.90
N ARG A 40 -3.89 0.18 -14.83
CA ARG A 40 -4.76 -0.94 -14.46
C ARG A 40 -5.73 -0.52 -13.37
N LEU A 41 -6.95 -1.08 -13.42
CA LEU A 41 -7.94 -0.89 -12.37
C LEU A 41 -7.45 -1.48 -11.04
N ILE A 42 -7.19 -0.61 -10.05
CA ILE A 42 -6.90 -1.01 -8.68
C ILE A 42 -8.19 -0.99 -7.87
N THR A 43 -8.69 -2.17 -7.53
CA THR A 43 -9.83 -2.31 -6.63
C THR A 43 -9.38 -2.16 -5.18
N ARG A 44 -10.32 -1.80 -4.31
CA ARG A 44 -10.07 -1.69 -2.88
C ARG A 44 -9.53 -3.01 -2.30
N GLU A 45 -10.14 -4.12 -2.68
CA GLU A 45 -9.73 -5.47 -2.29
C GLU A 45 -8.27 -5.76 -2.64
N THR A 46 -7.85 -5.46 -3.88
CA THR A 46 -6.46 -5.71 -4.30
C THR A 46 -5.46 -4.86 -3.51
N PHE A 47 -5.82 -3.62 -3.18
CA PHE A 47 -4.99 -2.74 -2.38
C PHE A 47 -4.88 -3.24 -0.93
N GLU A 48 -5.99 -3.64 -0.33
CA GLU A 48 -6.01 -4.20 1.04
C GLU A 48 -5.24 -5.52 1.14
N ASP A 49 -5.29 -6.36 0.11
CA ASP A 49 -4.44 -7.55 -0.01
C ASP A 49 -2.94 -7.20 0.03
N GLY A 50 -2.54 -6.14 -0.67
CA GLY A 50 -1.17 -5.63 -0.66
C GLY A 50 -0.76 -5.11 0.73
N LEU A 51 -1.64 -4.35 1.40
CA LEU A 51 -1.41 -3.87 2.77
C LEU A 51 -1.29 -5.02 3.76
N ASN A 52 -2.15 -6.03 3.66
CA ASN A 52 -2.08 -7.22 4.51
C ASN A 52 -0.75 -7.95 4.33
N MET A 53 -0.23 -8.04 3.11
CA MET A 53 1.07 -8.65 2.85
C MET A 53 2.21 -7.87 3.51
N LEU A 54 2.20 -6.53 3.41
CA LEU A 54 3.21 -5.68 4.07
C LEU A 54 3.10 -5.73 5.60
N LYS A 55 1.88 -5.80 6.13
CA LYS A 55 1.63 -5.95 7.58
C LYS A 55 2.16 -7.29 8.08
N ASN A 56 1.87 -8.39 7.38
CA ASN A 56 2.36 -9.72 7.72
C ASN A 56 3.89 -9.83 7.62
N ALA A 57 4.51 -9.00 6.77
CA ALA A 57 5.96 -8.87 6.66
C ALA A 57 6.58 -7.88 7.69
N ASN A 58 5.80 -7.38 8.66
CA ASN A 58 6.20 -6.38 9.65
C ASN A 58 6.77 -5.08 9.07
N LYS A 59 6.43 -4.72 7.83
CA LYS A 59 6.89 -3.48 7.19
C LYS A 59 6.00 -2.28 7.52
N ILE A 60 4.74 -2.53 7.85
CA ILE A 60 3.77 -1.49 8.19
C ILE A 60 2.86 -1.94 9.33
N ASP A 61 2.30 -0.98 10.04
CA ASP A 61 1.02 -1.14 10.74
C ASP A 61 -0.08 -0.52 9.90
N TRP A 62 -1.22 -1.19 9.80
CA TRP A 62 -2.41 -0.65 9.15
C TRP A 62 -3.62 -0.84 10.07
N ALA A 63 -4.30 0.27 10.35
CA ALA A 63 -5.51 0.32 11.16
C ALA A 63 -6.49 1.35 10.56
N GLY A 64 -7.64 0.86 10.07
CA GLY A 64 -8.69 1.70 9.49
C GLY A 64 -8.17 2.59 8.36
N ASN A 65 -8.17 3.90 8.59
CA ASN A 65 -7.76 4.91 7.60
C ASN A 65 -6.27 5.28 7.65
N THR A 66 -5.47 4.61 8.47
CA THR A 66 -4.08 5.01 8.73
C THR A 66 -3.11 3.86 8.45
N ILE A 67 -2.08 4.15 7.65
CA ILE A 67 -0.96 3.26 7.34
C ILE A 67 0.30 3.87 7.96
N ARG A 68 1.03 3.12 8.78
CA ARG A 68 2.27 3.55 9.43
C ARG A 68 3.43 2.66 9.02
N LYS A 69 4.57 3.23 8.61
CA LYS A 69 5.80 2.48 8.34
C LYS A 69 6.45 1.99 9.64
N ARG A 70 7.02 0.78 9.61
CA ARG A 70 7.82 0.17 10.68
C ARG A 70 9.31 0.30 10.39
#